data_AF-A0A0L0UM76-F1
#
_entry.id   AF-A0A0L0UM76-F1
#
_cell.length_a   1.000
_cell.length_b   1.000
_cell.length_c   1.000
_cell.angle_alpha   90.00
_cell.angle_beta   90.00
_cell.angle_gamma   90.00
#
_symmetry.space_group_name_H-M   'P 1'
#
loop_
_entity.id
_entity.type
_entity.pdbx_description
1 polymer ?
#
loop_
_entity_poly.entity_id
_entity_poly.type
_entity_poly.pdbx_seq_one_letter_code
_entity_poly.pdbx_strand_id
1 'polypeptide(L)'
;MARDLGVDMGTIKGTGPRGRILKDDLLNAKNGGTITSATASTTPINSILSVSATTISSQGINVTKIESFGNVEHLPLSGIRKAVANQMSLSVYTAPHVSLMINVDAENLVQLRATLKEPAEKDPDGSAKLTFMPFFVKAVAKALKEERFKLLNSTLNMANNEILVKKYYNIGMAADTEKGL
;
A
#
# COMPACT_ATOMS: atom_id res chain seq x y z
N MET A 1 -15.74 8.58 -41.43
CA MET A 1 -16.74 9.66 -41.23
C MET A 1 -16.18 11.04 -41.56
N ALA A 2 -15.17 11.58 -40.87
CA ALA A 2 -14.65 12.92 -41.20
C ALA A 2 -14.15 13.03 -42.66
N ARG A 3 -13.39 12.02 -43.11
CA ARG A 3 -12.88 11.91 -44.48
C ARG A 3 -13.96 11.66 -45.53
N ASP A 4 -15.09 11.06 -45.13
CA ASP A 4 -16.24 10.78 -46.02
C ASP A 4 -17.17 12.01 -46.13
N LEU A 5 -17.14 12.90 -45.14
CA LEU A 5 -17.93 14.12 -45.07
C LEU A 5 -17.17 15.35 -45.60
N GLY A 6 -15.92 15.18 -46.04
CA GLY A 6 -15.10 16.25 -46.61
C GLY A 6 -14.68 17.33 -45.60
N VAL A 7 -14.73 17.05 -44.30
CA VAL A 7 -14.42 18.02 -43.24
C VAL A 7 -13.02 17.77 -42.68
N ASP A 8 -12.18 18.80 -42.66
CA ASP A 8 -10.83 18.74 -42.12
C ASP A 8 -10.83 18.78 -40.59
N MET A 9 -10.35 17.69 -39.98
CA MET A 9 -10.25 17.50 -38.53
C MET A 9 -9.40 18.57 -37.84
N GLY A 10 -8.46 19.20 -38.57
CA GLY A 10 -7.59 20.25 -38.02
C GLY A 10 -8.32 21.54 -37.66
N THR A 11 -9.53 21.75 -38.21
CA THR A 11 -10.32 22.98 -38.02
C THR A 11 -11.42 22.84 -36.98
N ILE A 12 -11.65 21.62 -36.46
CA ILE A 12 -12.78 21.30 -35.58
C ILE A 12 -12.27 21.20 -34.14
N LYS A 13 -12.81 22.05 -33.26
CA LYS A 13 -12.55 21.95 -31.83
C LYS A 13 -13.48 20.91 -31.21
N GLY A 14 -12.95 19.75 -30.84
CA GLY A 14 -13.73 18.66 -30.26
C GLY A 14 -14.31 19.01 -28.89
N THR A 15 -15.60 18.76 -28.68
CA THR A 15 -16.31 19.03 -27.41
C THR A 15 -16.28 17.86 -26.42
N GLY A 16 -15.64 16.74 -26.78
CA GLY A 16 -15.59 15.54 -25.94
C GLY A 16 -14.54 15.55 -24.83
N PRO A 17 -14.60 14.57 -23.91
CA PRO A 17 -13.61 14.41 -22.85
C PRO A 17 -12.19 14.32 -23.43
N ARG A 18 -11.29 15.17 -22.93
CA ARG A 18 -9.92 15.34 -23.46
C ARG A 18 -9.83 15.89 -24.89
N GLY A 19 -10.81 16.69 -25.33
CA GLY A 19 -10.79 17.36 -26.65
C GLY A 19 -11.09 16.43 -27.82
N ARG A 20 -11.72 15.28 -27.55
CA ARG A 20 -12.09 14.31 -28.60
C ARG A 20 -13.21 14.88 -29.46
N ILE A 21 -13.03 14.82 -30.78
CA ILE A 21 -14.06 15.21 -31.76
C ILE A 21 -15.14 14.12 -31.77
N LEU A 22 -16.37 14.49 -31.41
CA LEU A 22 -17.53 13.60 -31.47
C LEU A 22 -18.16 13.62 -32.87
N LYS A 23 -19.07 12.66 -33.11
CA LYS A 23 -19.83 12.60 -34.36
C LYS A 23 -20.68 13.86 -34.57
N ASP A 24 -21.20 14.43 -33.50
CA ASP A 24 -22.04 15.64 -33.54
C ASP A 24 -21.22 16.89 -33.93
N ASP A 25 -19.94 16.96 -33.52
CA ASP A 25 -19.02 18.04 -33.92
C ASP A 25 -18.77 18.02 -35.44
N LEU A 26 -18.66 16.82 -36.03
CA LEU A 26 -18.46 16.64 -37.48
C LEU A 26 -19.71 17.02 -38.29
N LEU A 27 -20.90 16.70 -37.77
CA LEU A 27 -22.17 17.04 -38.41
C LEU A 27 -22.45 18.55 -38.34
N ASN A 28 -22.11 19.19 -37.22
CA ASN A 28 -22.27 20.64 -37.04
C ASN A 28 -21.29 21.44 -37.92
N ALA A 29 -20.05 20.97 -38.08
CA ALA A 29 -19.07 21.59 -38.99
C ALA A 29 -19.51 21.54 -40.46
N LYS A 30 -20.20 20.46 -40.88
CA LYS A 30 -20.74 20.34 -42.24
C LYS A 30 -21.91 21.28 -42.51
N ASN A 31 -22.71 21.60 -41.49
CA ASN A 31 -23.92 22.42 -41.63
C ASN A 31 -23.67 23.94 -41.49
N GLY A 32 -22.41 24.40 -41.54
CA GLY A 32 -22.08 25.84 -41.54
C GLY A 32 -22.31 26.55 -40.21
N GLY A 33 -22.44 25.81 -39.10
CA GLY A 33 -22.63 26.38 -37.77
C GLY A 33 -21.32 26.90 -37.20
N THR A 34 -21.08 28.20 -37.33
CA THR A 34 -20.04 28.91 -36.56
C THR A 34 -20.42 28.90 -35.07
N ILE A 35 -19.67 28.16 -34.25
CA ILE A 35 -19.79 28.27 -32.79
C ILE A 35 -18.81 29.34 -32.32
N THR A 36 -19.38 30.46 -31.88
CA THR A 36 -18.71 31.62 -31.30
C THR A 36 -17.90 31.25 -30.07
N SER A 37 -16.67 31.75 -30.02
CA SER A 37 -15.72 31.69 -28.91
C SER A 37 -16.30 32.13 -27.57
N ALA A 38 -16.10 31.31 -26.53
CA ALA A 38 -15.87 31.81 -25.18
C ALA A 38 -14.35 31.90 -24.97
N THR A 39 -13.88 33.13 -24.83
CA THR A 39 -12.48 33.54 -24.62
C THR A 39 -12.03 33.10 -23.23
N ALA A 40 -10.94 32.31 -23.15
CA ALA A 40 -10.19 32.11 -21.91
C ALA A 40 -8.69 32.27 -22.20
N SER A 41 -8.10 33.17 -21.43
CA SER A 41 -6.76 33.73 -21.47
C SER A 41 -5.61 32.71 -21.45
N THR A 42 -4.58 33.03 -22.22
CA THR A 42 -3.23 32.45 -22.23
C THR A 42 -2.43 32.81 -20.98
N THR A 43 -1.94 31.80 -20.26
CA THR A 43 -0.72 31.86 -19.44
C THR A 43 0.12 30.59 -19.70
N PRO A 44 1.46 30.70 -19.70
CA PRO A 44 2.36 29.65 -20.19
C PRO A 44 2.45 28.48 -19.19
N ILE A 45 2.33 27.26 -19.71
CA ILE A 45 2.53 26.01 -18.96
C ILE A 45 4.04 25.73 -18.92
N ASN A 46 4.64 25.91 -17.75
CA ASN A 46 5.95 25.38 -17.40
C ASN A 46 5.82 24.53 -16.13
N SER A 47 6.52 23.40 -16.14
CA SER A 47 6.67 22.36 -15.08
C SER A 47 5.60 21.27 -14.97
N ILE A 48 5.80 20.28 -15.83
CA ILE A 48 5.75 18.83 -15.57
C ILE A 48 5.93 18.41 -14.09
N LEU A 49 4.94 17.63 -13.64
CA LEU A 49 5.01 16.56 -12.63
C LEU A 49 5.34 16.96 -11.17
N SER A 50 4.40 17.64 -10.52
CA SER A 50 4.12 17.33 -9.11
C SER A 50 3.18 16.11 -9.08
N VAL A 51 3.73 14.93 -8.74
CA VAL A 51 2.89 13.87 -8.18
C VAL A 51 2.59 14.32 -6.76
N SER A 52 1.57 15.19 -6.62
CA SER A 52 0.90 15.36 -5.35
C SER A 52 0.45 13.97 -4.94
N ALA A 53 1.08 13.45 -3.87
CA ALA A 53 0.56 12.34 -3.12
C ALA A 53 -0.94 12.61 -2.96
N THR A 54 -1.78 11.75 -3.53
CA THR A 54 -3.21 11.77 -3.30
C THR A 54 -3.37 11.64 -1.79
N THR A 55 -3.53 12.76 -1.11
CA THR A 55 -4.12 12.80 0.22
C THR A 55 -5.44 12.10 0.04
N ILE A 56 -5.52 10.90 0.62
CA ILE A 56 -6.77 10.16 0.70
C ILE A 56 -7.69 11.09 1.47
N SER A 57 -8.56 11.80 0.75
CA SER A 57 -9.67 12.48 1.36
C SER A 57 -10.39 11.39 2.12
N SER A 58 -10.39 11.47 3.44
CA SER A 58 -11.31 10.68 4.24
C SER A 58 -12.70 11.04 3.72
N GLN A 59 -13.28 10.18 2.90
CA GLN A 59 -14.72 10.15 2.70
C GLN A 59 -15.25 9.87 4.11
N GLY A 60 -15.60 10.94 4.82
CA GLY A 60 -16.07 10.86 6.18
C GLY A 60 -17.22 9.87 6.23
N ILE A 61 -17.16 8.94 7.18
CA ILE A 61 -18.22 7.97 7.37
C ILE A 61 -19.51 8.75 7.70
N ASN A 62 -20.60 8.46 7.00
CA ASN A 62 -21.89 9.10 7.27
C ASN A 62 -22.52 8.48 8.52
N VAL A 63 -22.17 9.04 9.68
CA VAL A 63 -22.59 8.56 11.01
C VAL A 63 -24.12 8.54 11.13
N THR A 64 -24.81 9.57 10.64
CA THR A 64 -26.28 9.68 10.68
C THR A 64 -26.98 8.53 9.96
N LYS A 65 -26.40 8.05 8.85
CA LYS A 65 -26.91 6.87 8.16
C LYS A 65 -26.74 5.60 9.00
N ILE A 66 -25.65 5.45 9.74
CA ILE A 66 -25.42 4.27 10.59
C ILE A 66 -26.40 4.24 11.76
N GLU A 67 -26.61 5.38 12.41
CA GLU A 67 -27.56 5.54 13.52
C GLU A 67 -29.02 5.34 13.08
N SER A 68 -29.34 5.56 11.79
CA SER A 68 -30.68 5.28 11.26
C SER A 68 -31.06 3.78 11.28
N PHE A 69 -30.08 2.88 11.38
CA PHE A 69 -30.33 1.43 11.47
C PHE A 69 -30.52 0.91 12.89
N GLY A 70 -30.30 1.73 13.92
CA GLY A 70 -30.43 1.34 15.32
C GLY A 70 -29.52 2.13 16.26
N ASN A 71 -29.57 1.79 17.55
CA ASN A 71 -28.72 2.45 18.55
C ASN A 71 -27.24 2.09 18.33
N VAL A 72 -26.37 3.10 18.34
CA VAL A 72 -24.93 2.95 18.11
C VAL A 72 -24.17 3.48 19.33
N GLU A 73 -23.23 2.69 19.84
CA GLU A 73 -22.31 3.12 20.89
C GLU A 73 -21.06 3.77 20.27
N HIS A 74 -20.68 4.95 20.76
CA HIS A 74 -19.51 5.68 20.30
C HIS A 74 -18.34 5.47 21.25
N LEU A 75 -17.36 4.67 20.83
CA LEU A 75 -16.13 4.46 21.59
C LEU A 75 -14.99 5.31 21.01
N PRO A 76 -14.34 6.19 21.80
CA PRO A 76 -13.20 6.95 21.32
C PRO A 76 -11.99 6.01 21.08
N LEU A 77 -11.25 6.27 20.00
CA LEU A 77 -10.02 5.52 19.73
C LEU A 77 -8.94 5.85 20.76
N SER A 78 -8.36 4.82 21.38
CA SER A 78 -7.18 4.95 22.22
C SER A 78 -5.96 5.41 21.40
N GLY A 79 -4.96 6.01 22.05
CA GLY A 79 -3.75 6.50 21.38
C GLY A 79 -3.00 5.39 20.62
N ILE A 80 -2.87 4.21 21.23
CA ILE A 80 -2.26 3.02 20.61
C ILE A 80 -3.04 2.61 19.35
N ARG A 81 -4.38 2.53 19.46
CA ARG A 81 -5.23 2.14 18.33
C ARG A 81 -5.15 3.14 17.18
N LYS A 82 -5.02 4.44 17.46
CA LYS A 82 -4.77 5.47 16.43
C LYS A 82 -3.42 5.28 15.73
N ALA A 83 -2.35 5.03 16.49
CA ALA A 83 -1.02 4.82 15.93
C ALA A 83 -0.97 3.57 15.03
N VAL A 84 -1.57 2.46 15.49
CA VAL A 84 -1.67 1.21 14.72
C VAL A 84 -2.47 1.44 13.43
N ALA A 85 -3.63 2.11 13.50
CA ALA A 85 -4.45 2.38 12.32
C ALA A 85 -3.70 3.22 11.26
N ASN A 86 -2.97 4.25 11.70
CA ASN A 86 -2.15 5.07 10.81
C ASN A 86 -1.04 4.24 10.15
N GLN A 87 -0.32 3.41 10.92
CA GLN A 87 0.75 2.58 10.37
C GLN A 87 0.22 1.49 9.42
N MET A 88 -0.92 0.88 9.73
CA MET A 88 -1.57 -0.12 8.88
C MET A 88 -2.02 0.48 7.55
N SER A 89 -2.69 1.64 7.58
CA SER A 89 -3.12 2.32 6.36
C SER A 89 -1.91 2.67 5.48
N LEU A 90 -0.86 3.27 6.05
CA LEU A 90 0.39 3.55 5.33
C LEU A 90 0.99 2.28 4.71
N SER A 91 1.03 1.17 5.46
CA SER A 91 1.58 -0.09 4.96
C SER A 91 0.80 -0.66 3.76
N VAL A 92 -0.54 -0.59 3.79
CA VAL A 92 -1.39 -1.07 2.68
C VAL A 92 -1.21 -0.21 1.42
N TYR A 93 -1.04 1.11 1.57
CA TYR A 93 -0.87 2.00 0.42
C TYR A 93 0.55 1.97 -0.17
N THR A 94 1.57 1.75 0.66
CA THR A 94 2.97 1.88 0.22
C THR A 94 3.57 0.58 -0.29
N ALA A 95 3.13 -0.59 0.21
CA ALA A 95 3.70 -1.88 -0.15
C ALA A 95 2.70 -2.74 -0.95
N PRO A 96 3.11 -3.30 -2.12
CA PRO A 96 2.31 -4.31 -2.81
C PRO A 96 2.40 -5.63 -2.04
N HIS A 97 1.34 -5.97 -1.31
CA HIS A 97 1.30 -7.18 -0.50
C HIS A 97 1.03 -8.42 -1.36
N VAL A 98 1.84 -9.46 -1.17
CA VAL A 98 1.62 -10.80 -1.73
C VAL A 98 1.70 -11.81 -0.58
N SER A 99 0.73 -12.72 -0.51
CA SER A 99 0.70 -13.78 0.48
C SER A 99 1.23 -15.09 -0.12
N LEU A 100 2.13 -15.74 0.62
CA LEU A 100 2.62 -17.08 0.32
C LEU A 100 2.40 -17.96 1.56
N MET A 101 1.82 -19.14 1.35
CA MET A 101 1.62 -20.13 2.40
C MET A 101 2.40 -21.39 2.04
N ILE A 102 3.22 -21.86 2.98
CA ILE A 102 3.98 -23.10 2.86
C ILE A 102 3.74 -23.96 4.09
N ASN A 103 3.69 -25.27 3.90
CA ASN A 103 3.64 -26.24 4.99
C ASN A 103 5.05 -26.76 5.25
N VAL A 104 5.44 -26.83 6.52
CA VAL A 104 6.75 -27.31 6.94
C VAL A 104 6.55 -28.37 8.01
N ASP A 105 7.17 -29.53 7.80
CA ASP A 105 7.24 -30.56 8.82
C ASP A 105 8.20 -30.13 9.95
N ALA A 106 7.70 -30.20 11.18
CA ALA A 106 8.40 -29.77 12.39
C ALA A 106 8.83 -30.94 13.29
N GLU A 107 8.70 -32.20 12.86
CA GLU A 107 9.02 -33.36 13.68
C GLU A 107 10.45 -33.32 14.25
N ASN A 108 11.45 -33.06 13.40
CA ASN A 108 12.85 -32.93 13.81
C ASN A 108 13.07 -31.76 14.79
N LEU A 109 12.30 -30.68 14.67
CA LEU A 109 12.39 -29.52 15.56
C LEU A 109 11.84 -29.89 16.95
N VAL A 110 10.72 -30.61 17.01
CA VAL A 110 10.14 -31.10 18.27
C VAL A 110 11.11 -32.02 19.00
N GLN A 111 11.73 -32.96 18.28
CA GLN A 111 12.75 -33.85 18.85
C GLN A 111 13.97 -33.07 19.35
N LEU A 112 14.50 -32.13 18.56
CA LEU A 112 15.62 -31.29 18.95
C LEU A 112 15.31 -30.44 20.20
N ARG A 113 14.07 -29.93 20.31
CA ARG A 113 13.67 -29.20 21.52
C ARG A 113 13.65 -30.13 22.73
N ALA A 114 13.16 -31.36 22.58
CA ALA A 114 13.08 -32.32 23.68
C ALA A 114 14.47 -32.65 24.24
N THR A 115 15.48 -32.83 23.38
CA THR A 115 16.86 -33.11 23.81
C THR A 115 17.52 -31.90 24.48
N LEU A 116 17.22 -30.68 24.01
CA LEU A 116 17.80 -29.44 24.54
C LEU A 116 17.06 -28.88 25.75
N LYS A 117 15.87 -29.40 26.08
CA LYS A 117 15.06 -28.92 27.18
C LYS A 117 15.72 -29.19 28.54
N GLU A 118 16.21 -30.41 28.75
CA GLU A 118 16.86 -30.79 30.02
C GLU A 118 18.11 -29.96 30.37
N PRO A 119 19.07 -29.72 29.45
CA PRO A 119 20.21 -28.86 29.76
C PRO A 119 19.80 -27.39 29.95
N ALA A 120 18.85 -26.87 29.16
CA ALA A 120 18.39 -25.48 29.27
C ALA A 120 17.64 -25.18 30.57
N GLU A 121 16.98 -26.18 31.17
CA GLU A 121 16.31 -26.05 32.48
C GLU A 121 17.29 -26.19 33.66
N LYS A 122 18.49 -26.74 33.44
CA LYS A 122 19.54 -26.92 34.45
C LYS A 122 20.56 -25.77 34.47
N ASP A 123 20.48 -24.84 33.53
CA ASP A 123 21.38 -23.68 33.50
C ASP A 123 21.15 -22.79 34.76
N PRO A 124 22.24 -22.38 35.45
CA PRO A 124 22.19 -21.73 36.76
C PRO A 124 21.51 -20.35 36.77
N ASP A 125 21.25 -19.75 35.60
CA ASP A 125 20.51 -18.48 35.44
C ASP A 125 18.97 -18.67 35.44
N GLY A 126 18.49 -19.92 35.52
CA GLY A 126 17.17 -20.29 36.05
C GLY A 126 15.91 -19.77 35.36
N SER A 127 15.96 -19.21 34.14
CA SER A 127 14.82 -18.40 33.64
C SER A 127 14.35 -18.61 32.21
N ALA A 128 15.04 -19.40 31.37
CA ALA A 128 14.65 -19.53 29.97
C ALA A 128 13.92 -20.87 29.69
N LYS A 129 12.59 -20.88 29.84
CA LYS A 129 11.77 -21.98 29.32
C LYS A 129 11.96 -22.08 27.81
N LEU A 130 12.52 -23.19 27.34
CA LEU A 130 12.78 -23.39 25.92
C LEU A 130 11.47 -23.58 25.14
N THR A 131 11.04 -22.51 24.46
CA THR A 131 9.90 -22.51 23.54
C THR A 131 10.37 -22.70 22.09
N PHE A 132 9.43 -22.77 21.14
CA PHE A 132 9.75 -22.89 19.72
C PHE A 132 10.18 -21.56 19.08
N MET A 133 9.77 -20.42 19.64
CA MET A 133 10.03 -19.08 19.07
C MET A 133 11.53 -18.78 18.83
N PRO A 134 12.45 -19.09 19.76
CA PRO A 134 13.89 -18.86 19.54
C PRO A 134 14.45 -19.63 18.33
N PHE A 135 13.92 -20.82 18.02
CA PHE A 135 14.33 -21.59 16.84
C PHE A 135 13.93 -20.87 15.55
N PHE A 136 12.70 -20.33 15.49
CA PHE A 136 12.24 -19.56 14.33
C PHE A 136 13.03 -18.26 14.16
N VAL A 137 13.27 -17.50 15.24
CA VAL A 137 14.08 -16.28 15.19
C VAL A 137 15.49 -16.57 14.68
N LYS A 138 16.13 -17.63 15.19
CA LYS A 138 17.47 -18.06 14.74
C LYS A 138 17.47 -18.52 13.29
N ALA A 139 16.45 -19.25 12.86
CA ALA A 139 16.30 -19.71 11.48
C ALA A 139 16.12 -18.52 10.51
N VAL A 140 15.25 -17.57 10.83
CA VAL A 140 15.04 -16.35 10.04
C VAL A 140 16.30 -15.51 9.99
N ALA A 141 16.98 -15.29 11.13
CA ALA A 141 18.22 -14.53 11.17
C ALA A 141 19.33 -15.18 10.31
N LYS A 142 19.39 -16.51 10.25
CA LYS A 142 20.32 -17.24 9.38
C LYS A 142 19.92 -17.10 7.91
N ALA A 143 18.65 -17.30 7.58
CA ALA A 143 18.14 -17.19 6.22
C ALA A 143 18.38 -15.79 5.63
N LEU A 144 18.12 -14.73 6.39
CA LEU A 144 18.34 -13.34 5.95
C LEU A 144 19.82 -13.00 5.70
N LYS A 145 20.76 -13.75 6.27
CA LYS A 145 22.20 -13.58 6.03
C LYS A 145 22.69 -14.23 4.74
N GLU A 146 21.92 -15.15 4.16
CA GLU A 146 22.31 -15.79 2.91
C GLU A 146 22.14 -14.80 1.73
N GLU A 147 23.12 -14.75 0.84
CA GLU A 147 23.12 -13.79 -0.29
C GLU A 147 21.88 -13.96 -1.20
N ARG A 148 21.31 -15.17 -1.28
CA ARG A 148 20.09 -15.44 -2.06
C ARG A 148 18.87 -14.67 -1.57
N PHE A 149 18.84 -14.31 -0.28
CA PHE A 149 17.70 -13.67 0.38
C PHE A 149 17.96 -12.20 0.76
N LYS A 150 19.06 -11.63 0.27
CA LYS A 150 19.51 -10.28 0.60
C LYS A 150 18.46 -9.18 0.38
N LEU A 151 17.62 -9.33 -0.64
CA LEU A 151 16.55 -8.37 -0.94
C LEU A 151 15.42 -8.38 0.09
N LEU A 152 15.25 -9.47 0.86
CA LEU A 152 14.21 -9.55 1.89
C LEU A 152 14.47 -8.60 3.07
N ASN A 153 15.74 -8.29 3.38
CA ASN A 153 16.10 -7.32 4.41
C ASN A 153 16.46 -5.95 3.79
N SER A 154 15.58 -5.43 2.94
CA SER A 154 15.78 -4.14 2.28
C SER A 154 14.62 -3.17 2.52
N THR A 155 14.84 -1.90 2.17
CA THR A 155 13.80 -0.87 2.21
C THR A 155 13.84 -0.09 0.92
N LEU A 156 12.69 0.11 0.31
CA LEU A 156 12.54 0.89 -0.91
C LEU A 156 12.50 2.37 -0.56
N ASN A 157 13.48 3.13 -1.04
CA ASN A 157 13.49 4.58 -0.92
C ASN A 157 13.01 5.18 -2.25
N MET A 158 11.72 5.52 -2.30
CA MET A 158 11.07 6.09 -3.48
C MET A 158 11.53 7.52 -3.79
N ALA A 159 12.06 8.27 -2.82
CA ALA A 159 12.51 9.64 -3.05
C ALA A 159 13.79 9.69 -3.90
N ASN A 160 14.69 8.74 -3.67
CA ASN A 160 15.99 8.66 -4.35
C ASN A 160 16.04 7.54 -5.41
N ASN A 161 14.94 6.82 -5.64
CA ASN A 161 14.86 5.65 -6.53
C ASN A 161 15.92 4.57 -6.24
N GLU A 162 16.12 4.25 -4.96
CA GLU A 162 17.14 3.29 -4.52
C GLU A 162 16.56 2.21 -3.59
N ILE A 163 17.20 1.04 -3.57
CA ILE A 163 16.90 -0.04 -2.63
C ILE A 163 18.01 -0.07 -1.57
N LEU A 164 17.65 0.24 -0.33
CA LEU A 164 18.56 0.23 0.80
C LEU A 164 18.60 -1.19 1.39
N VAL A 165 19.66 -1.93 1.07
CA VAL A 165 19.91 -3.26 1.65
C VAL A 165 20.59 -3.13 3.01
N LYS A 166 19.94 -3.61 4.06
CA LYS A 166 20.45 -3.49 5.44
C LYS A 166 21.40 -4.65 5.76
N LYS A 167 22.58 -4.32 6.31
CA LYS A 167 23.58 -5.31 6.79
C LYS A 167 23.43 -5.65 8.28
N TYR A 168 22.44 -5.07 8.94
CA TYR A 168 22.06 -5.34 10.31
C TYR A 168 20.69 -6.04 10.34
N TYR A 169 20.45 -6.84 11.38
CA TYR A 169 19.26 -7.67 11.50
C TYR A 169 18.59 -7.42 12.84
N ASN A 170 17.46 -6.71 12.81
CA ASN A 170 16.61 -6.47 13.96
C ASN A 170 15.31 -7.23 13.73
N ILE A 171 14.95 -8.14 14.64
CA ILE A 171 13.74 -8.96 14.54
C ILE A 171 12.78 -8.51 15.63
N GLY A 172 11.70 -7.86 15.22
CA GLY A 172 10.57 -7.57 16.11
C GLY A 172 9.67 -8.79 16.25
N MET A 173 9.12 -9.01 17.44
CA MET A 173 8.12 -10.04 17.70
C MET A 173 6.79 -9.36 18.02
N ALA A 174 5.77 -9.63 17.21
CA ALA A 174 4.41 -9.19 17.49
C ALA A 174 3.81 -10.11 18.56
N ALA A 175 3.56 -9.55 19.74
CA ALA A 175 2.89 -10.24 20.84
C ALA A 175 1.54 -9.57 21.09
N ASP A 176 0.51 -10.39 21.29
CA ASP A 176 -0.80 -9.89 21.67
C ASP A 176 -0.79 -9.48 23.14
N THR A 177 -1.30 -8.29 23.45
CA THR A 177 -1.40 -7.77 24.81
C THR A 177 -2.80 -7.23 25.06
N GLU A 178 -3.21 -7.16 26.33
CA GLU A 178 -4.53 -6.65 26.72
C GLU A 178 -4.81 -5.21 26.22
N LYS A 179 -3.74 -4.42 25.99
CA LYS A 179 -3.84 -3.03 25.52
C LYS A 179 -3.72 -2.89 24.01
N GLY A 180 -3.55 -4.00 23.28
CA GLY A 180 -3.29 -4.07 21.85
C GLY A 180 -1.85 -4.44 21.51
N LEU A 181 -1.54 -4.43 20.21
CA LEU A 181 -0.18 -4.60 19.69
C LEU A 181 0.70 -3.38 19.98
#